data_AF-A0A3R9PCU1-F1
#
_entry.id   AF-A0A3R9PCU1-F1
#
_cell.length_a   1.000
_cell.length_b   1.000
_cell.length_c   1.000
_cell.angle_alpha   90.00
_cell.angle_beta   90.00
_cell.angle_gamma   90.00
#
_symmetry.space_group_name_H-M   'P 1'
#
loop_
_entity.id
_entity.type
_entity.pdbx_description
1 polymer ?
#
loop_
_entity_poly.entity_id
_entity_poly.type
_entity_poly.pdbx_seq_one_letter_code
_entity_poly.pdbx_strand_id
1 'polypeptide(L)'
;MSSLETSVWKPPRPRAEILPATVEQAAEYMTWFVNRRAYTRQTDRSDEKSGKYFFYQARDRQTKERLALDEQVVQKHLAGEQTIGLYAINPMTQCSKWVAIDADYEGAYRDLRTLKWELEQDGVHAIVEMSRRGAHLWILCAEPLPARLCRIYIYNLALRLDVPIKGAFKQVDGIEVFPRQDELGADEFGNAIRAPLGIHRANMHRYWFEDAASGLGEQLEYLRSVKRLTGSELESFTDGLSIPESVTSRPVIERPQYDTSQGGFQILQHVKVRAKRSGNYWAQCPSCASQGRDRAMDNLAISIADPRYYKCWAGCTREMIREALGQPIPIRRHR
;
A
#
# COMPACT_ATOMS: atom_id res chain seq x y z
N MET A 1 49.16 5.55 -5.05
CA MET A 1 48.15 6.47 -5.60
C MET A 1 46.84 6.20 -4.87
N SER A 2 46.53 7.02 -3.87
CA SER A 2 45.32 6.91 -3.06
C SER A 2 44.12 7.39 -3.87
N SER A 3 43.11 6.54 -4.04
CA SER A 3 41.86 6.88 -4.70
C SER A 3 41.09 7.88 -3.83
N LEU A 4 41.06 9.14 -4.25
CA LEU A 4 40.19 10.15 -3.68
C LEU A 4 38.74 9.72 -3.94
N GLU A 5 38.06 9.24 -2.90
CA GLU A 5 36.60 9.11 -2.89
C GLU A 5 36.00 10.50 -3.05
N THR A 6 35.59 10.84 -4.27
CA THR A 6 34.78 12.02 -4.54
C THR A 6 33.40 11.79 -3.93
N SER A 7 33.22 12.15 -2.66
CA SER A 7 31.89 12.19 -2.06
C SER A 7 31.08 13.22 -2.85
N VAL A 8 30.13 12.75 -3.67
CA VAL A 8 29.22 13.60 -4.42
C VAL A 8 28.54 14.53 -3.43
N TRP A 9 28.81 15.84 -3.53
CA TRP A 9 28.17 16.84 -2.69
C TRP A 9 26.66 16.74 -2.90
N LYS A 10 25.93 16.43 -1.82
CA LYS A 10 24.47 16.42 -1.81
C LYS A 10 24.00 17.72 -1.17
N PRO A 11 23.17 18.53 -1.84
CA PRO A 11 22.62 19.72 -1.23
C PRO A 11 21.92 19.38 0.09
N PRO A 12 21.99 20.26 1.10
CA PRO A 12 21.30 20.03 2.36
C PRO A 12 19.80 19.86 2.09
N ARG A 13 19.22 18.85 2.74
CA ARG A 13 17.80 18.52 2.59
C ARG A 13 16.96 19.74 3.03
N PRO A 14 15.94 20.13 2.26
CA PRO A 14 15.05 21.22 2.66
C PRO A 14 14.51 20.96 4.07
N ARG A 15 14.55 21.99 4.93
CA ARG A 15 13.85 21.96 6.21
C ARG A 15 12.41 22.33 5.96
N ALA A 16 11.54 21.35 6.11
CA ALA A 16 10.11 21.61 6.11
C ALA A 16 9.72 22.38 7.37
N GLU A 17 8.71 23.23 7.25
CA GLU A 17 8.11 23.92 8.38
C GLU A 17 7.44 22.91 9.32
N ILE A 18 7.86 22.96 10.58
CA ILE A 18 7.22 22.24 11.67
C ILE A 18 6.05 23.11 12.14
N LEU A 19 4.84 22.55 12.09
CA LEU A 19 3.63 23.27 12.46
C LEU A 19 3.25 22.99 13.92
N PRO A 20 2.71 23.98 14.66
CA PRO A 20 2.16 23.75 15.99
C PRO A 20 0.81 23.02 15.88
N ALA A 21 0.84 21.70 15.79
CA ALA A 21 -0.36 20.87 15.86
C ALA A 21 -0.72 20.58 17.33
N THR A 22 -2.00 20.75 17.71
CA THR A 22 -2.46 20.44 19.08
C THR A 22 -2.95 18.99 19.19
N VAL A 23 -3.11 18.49 20.41
CA VAL A 23 -3.67 17.16 20.67
C VAL A 23 -5.14 17.10 20.25
N GLU A 24 -5.87 18.20 20.41
CA GLU A 24 -7.28 18.31 20.01
C GLU A 24 -7.44 18.23 18.49
N GLN A 25 -6.59 18.94 17.75
CA GLN A 25 -6.53 18.84 16.28
C GLN A 25 -6.18 17.41 15.83
N ALA A 26 -5.28 16.74 16.53
CA ALA A 26 -4.94 15.35 16.25
C ALA A 26 -6.10 14.40 16.53
N ALA A 27 -6.80 14.56 17.67
CA ALA A 27 -7.98 13.77 18.01
C ALA A 27 -9.10 13.97 16.97
N GLU A 28 -9.34 15.21 16.54
CA GLU A 28 -10.31 15.52 15.50
C GLU A 28 -9.93 14.87 14.16
N TYR A 29 -8.67 14.99 13.73
CA TYR A 29 -8.16 14.32 12.53
C TYR A 29 -8.40 12.80 12.56
N MET A 30 -8.22 12.17 13.74
CA MET A 30 -8.46 10.74 13.91
C MET A 30 -9.92 10.37 13.62
N THR A 31 -10.88 11.25 13.93
CA THR A 31 -12.30 10.98 13.63
C THR A 31 -12.58 10.80 12.14
N TRP A 32 -11.85 11.53 11.28
CA TRP A 32 -12.01 11.48 9.82
C TRP A 32 -11.21 10.36 9.17
N PHE A 33 -9.95 10.17 9.56
CA PHE A 33 -9.02 9.31 8.81
C PHE A 33 -8.68 7.99 9.50
N VAL A 34 -8.80 7.88 10.83
CA VAL A 34 -8.37 6.68 11.56
C VAL A 34 -9.52 5.68 11.69
N ASN A 35 -9.51 4.68 10.82
CA ASN A 35 -10.50 3.59 10.83
C ASN A 35 -10.13 2.43 11.78
N ARG A 36 -8.84 2.25 12.05
CA ARG A 36 -8.31 1.34 13.07
C ARG A 36 -6.96 1.83 13.57
N ARG A 37 -6.54 1.38 14.76
CA ARG A 37 -5.29 1.86 15.40
C ARG A 37 -4.01 1.22 14.88
N ALA A 38 -4.09 0.24 13.98
CA ALA A 38 -2.91 -0.23 13.27
C ALA A 38 -2.43 0.87 12.30
N TYR A 39 -1.12 1.09 12.20
CA TYR A 39 -0.53 2.07 11.29
C TYR A 39 0.88 1.66 10.86
N THR A 40 1.40 2.36 9.86
CA THR A 40 2.82 2.28 9.47
C THR A 40 3.50 3.61 9.70
N ARG A 41 4.82 3.59 9.91
CA ARG A 41 5.66 4.78 9.96
C ARG A 41 6.64 4.75 8.80
N GLN A 42 6.87 5.90 8.17
CA GLN A 42 7.93 6.07 7.17
C GLN A 42 9.28 6.29 7.87
N THR A 43 10.36 5.72 7.32
CA THR A 43 11.72 5.98 7.82
C THR A 43 12.08 7.47 7.71
N ASP A 44 12.85 8.00 8.66
CA ASP A 44 13.30 9.40 8.62
C ASP A 44 14.45 9.61 7.62
N ARG A 45 15.20 8.53 7.37
CA ARG A 45 16.33 8.45 6.45
C ARG A 45 16.02 7.47 5.32
N SER A 46 16.60 7.73 4.17
CA SER A 46 16.56 6.80 3.05
C SER A 46 17.46 5.60 3.35
N ASP A 47 17.08 4.45 2.80
CA ASP A 47 17.96 3.31 2.71
C ASP A 47 19.18 3.63 1.84
N GLU A 48 20.37 3.28 2.33
CA GLU A 48 21.64 3.67 1.72
C GLU A 48 21.82 3.11 0.31
N LYS A 49 21.26 1.92 0.05
CA LYS A 49 21.40 1.22 -1.24
C LYS A 49 20.41 1.70 -2.27
N SER A 50 19.13 1.77 -1.90
CA SER A 50 18.03 2.07 -2.82
C SER A 50 17.65 3.55 -2.88
N GLY A 51 18.08 4.35 -1.91
CA GLY A 51 17.63 5.73 -1.74
C GLY A 51 16.17 5.87 -1.31
N LYS A 52 15.46 4.75 -1.07
CA LYS A 52 14.02 4.73 -0.78
C LYS A 52 13.74 4.97 0.70
N TYR A 53 12.57 5.56 0.96
CA TYR A 53 12.01 5.72 2.30
C TYR A 53 10.94 4.66 2.49
N PHE A 54 11.16 3.72 3.40
CA PHE A 54 10.27 2.58 3.59
C PHE A 54 9.22 2.86 4.66
N PHE A 55 8.02 2.33 4.42
CA PHE A 55 7.01 2.21 5.47
C PHE A 55 7.20 0.88 6.22
N TYR A 56 7.11 0.93 7.54
CA TYR A 56 7.19 -0.23 8.41
C TYR A 56 6.12 -0.17 9.50
N GLN A 57 5.70 -1.33 10.00
CA GLN A 57 4.77 -1.39 11.13
C GLN A 57 5.42 -0.80 12.38
N ALA A 58 4.74 0.15 13.02
CA ALA A 58 5.22 0.72 14.27
C ALA A 58 5.21 -0.35 15.38
N ARG A 59 6.36 -0.50 16.03
CA ARG A 59 6.57 -1.49 17.10
C ARG A 59 7.41 -0.90 18.21
N ASP A 60 7.15 -1.37 19.43
CA ASP A 60 8.01 -1.10 20.55
C ASP A 60 9.42 -1.66 20.26
N ARG A 61 10.46 -0.91 20.64
CA ARG A 61 11.84 -1.28 20.31
C ARG A 61 12.31 -2.48 21.13
N GLN A 62 11.85 -2.62 22.36
CA GLN A 62 12.26 -3.66 23.30
C GLN A 62 11.37 -4.89 23.15
N THR A 63 10.05 -4.75 23.29
CA THR A 63 9.12 -5.88 23.29
C THR A 63 8.78 -6.38 21.88
N LYS A 64 9.05 -5.57 20.84
CA LYS A 64 8.66 -5.83 19.44
C LYS A 64 7.15 -5.92 19.22
N GLU A 65 6.36 -5.61 20.24
CA GLU A 65 4.91 -5.53 20.17
C GLU A 65 4.49 -4.37 19.28
N ARG A 66 3.30 -4.49 18.70
CA ARG A 66 2.76 -3.48 17.79
C ARG A 66 2.27 -2.28 18.61
N LEU A 67 2.63 -1.08 18.17
CA LEU A 67 2.13 0.14 18.78
C LEU A 67 0.78 0.51 18.17
N ALA A 68 -0.15 0.92 19.01
CA ALA A 68 -1.42 1.50 18.57
C ALA A 68 -1.21 2.97 18.17
N LEU A 69 -1.91 3.41 17.13
CA LEU A 69 -1.98 4.80 16.74
C LEU A 69 -2.73 5.59 17.82
N ASP A 70 -2.12 6.66 18.33
CA ASP A 70 -2.70 7.59 19.29
C ASP A 70 -2.60 9.04 18.80
N GLU A 71 -3.18 9.94 19.57
CA GLU A 71 -3.25 11.37 19.29
C GLU A 71 -1.85 11.99 19.21
N GLN A 72 -0.90 11.53 20.03
CA GLN A 72 0.48 12.04 19.98
C GLN A 72 1.18 11.65 18.68
N VAL A 73 0.95 10.42 18.19
CA VAL A 73 1.50 9.96 16.92
C VAL A 73 0.91 10.77 15.76
N VAL A 74 -0.39 11.06 15.79
CA VAL A 74 -1.06 11.90 14.78
C VAL A 74 -0.60 13.35 14.87
N GLN A 75 -0.47 13.91 16.08
CA GLN A 75 0.05 15.25 16.31
C GLN A 75 1.43 15.41 15.68
N LYS A 76 2.35 14.45 15.90
CA LYS A 76 3.68 14.46 15.28
C LYS A 76 3.64 14.33 13.76
N HIS A 77 2.63 13.64 13.22
CA HIS A 77 2.42 13.57 11.77
C HIS A 77 1.98 14.92 11.20
N LEU A 78 0.98 15.56 11.82
CA LEU A 78 0.49 16.89 11.43
C LEU A 78 1.55 17.97 11.62
N ALA A 79 2.32 17.93 12.72
CA ALA A 79 3.46 18.81 12.96
C ALA A 79 4.56 18.61 11.91
N GLY A 80 4.64 17.43 11.28
CA GLY A 80 5.66 17.11 10.28
C GLY A 80 6.91 16.44 10.86
N GLU A 81 6.90 16.09 12.13
CA GLU A 81 7.99 15.37 12.82
C GLU A 81 8.11 13.92 12.35
N GLN A 82 6.99 13.25 12.10
CA GLN A 82 6.96 11.90 11.49
C GLN A 82 5.95 11.81 10.35
N THR A 83 6.00 10.72 9.59
CA THR A 83 5.01 10.43 8.53
C THR A 83 4.43 9.06 8.79
N ILE A 84 3.11 8.97 8.85
CA ILE A 84 2.41 7.71 9.06
C ILE A 84 1.64 7.28 7.80
N GLY A 85 1.38 5.98 7.70
CA GLY A 85 0.44 5.41 6.75
C GLY A 85 -0.72 4.76 7.47
N LEU A 86 -1.93 4.99 6.98
CA LEU A 86 -3.19 4.50 7.54
C LEU A 86 -3.72 3.35 6.73
N TYR A 87 -4.33 2.39 7.42
CA TYR A 87 -5.03 1.28 6.76
C TYR A 87 -6.50 1.62 6.58
N ALA A 88 -7.00 1.39 5.37
CA ALA A 88 -8.37 1.73 5.00
C ALA A 88 -9.41 0.85 5.70
N ILE A 89 -9.18 -0.46 5.81
CA ILE A 89 -10.18 -1.44 6.27
C ILE A 89 -9.98 -1.78 7.74
N ASN A 90 -11.07 -1.84 8.49
CA ASN A 90 -11.12 -2.45 9.81
C ASN A 90 -11.54 -3.92 9.66
N PRO A 91 -10.71 -4.91 10.02
CA PRO A 91 -10.97 -6.33 9.78
C PRO A 91 -12.11 -6.90 10.63
N MET A 92 -12.58 -6.17 11.65
CA MET A 92 -13.76 -6.58 12.42
C MET A 92 -15.06 -6.20 11.71
N THR A 93 -15.07 -5.07 11.01
CA THR A 93 -16.30 -4.54 10.38
C THR A 93 -16.29 -4.67 8.86
N GLN A 94 -15.14 -4.93 8.25
CA GLN A 94 -14.91 -4.88 6.79
C GLN A 94 -15.27 -3.53 6.15
N CYS A 95 -15.35 -2.48 6.95
CA CYS A 95 -15.72 -1.14 6.52
C CYS A 95 -14.52 -0.18 6.47
N SER A 96 -14.69 0.96 5.80
CA SER A 96 -13.74 2.06 5.69
C SER A 96 -14.38 3.42 5.93
N LYS A 97 -13.68 4.31 6.65
CA LYS A 97 -14.12 5.70 6.90
C LYS A 97 -13.98 6.63 5.70
N TRP A 98 -13.28 6.18 4.66
CA TRP A 98 -12.97 7.00 3.50
C TRP A 98 -12.67 6.10 2.31
N VAL A 99 -12.74 6.70 1.12
CA VAL A 99 -12.22 6.15 -0.12
C VAL A 99 -11.09 7.04 -0.57
N ALA A 100 -9.99 6.47 -1.06
CA ALA A 100 -8.89 7.21 -1.64
C ALA A 100 -8.52 6.64 -3.01
N ILE A 101 -8.32 7.51 -3.98
CA ILE A 101 -7.90 7.16 -5.33
C ILE A 101 -6.50 7.76 -5.51
N ASP A 102 -5.49 6.90 -5.50
CA ASP A 102 -4.09 7.28 -5.69
C ASP A 102 -3.74 7.19 -7.18
N ALA A 103 -3.21 8.28 -7.74
CA ALA A 103 -2.82 8.34 -9.15
C ALA A 103 -1.40 8.90 -9.27
N ASP A 104 -0.49 8.08 -9.80
CA ASP A 104 0.94 8.36 -9.95
C ASP A 104 1.40 7.90 -11.34
N TYR A 105 0.93 8.62 -12.37
CA TYR A 105 1.23 8.38 -13.79
C TYR A 105 1.01 9.65 -14.61
N GLU A 106 1.48 9.65 -15.86
CA GLU A 106 1.26 10.75 -16.79
C GLU A 106 -0.24 10.91 -17.11
N GLY A 107 -0.79 12.10 -16.92
CA GLY A 107 -2.23 12.35 -17.06
C GLY A 107 -3.05 12.16 -15.79
N ALA A 108 -2.46 11.66 -14.70
CA ALA A 108 -3.15 11.39 -13.43
C ALA A 108 -4.00 12.56 -12.92
N TYR A 109 -3.49 13.80 -12.97
CA TYR A 109 -4.25 14.96 -12.48
C TYR A 109 -5.51 15.23 -13.33
N ARG A 110 -5.44 15.06 -14.65
CA ARG A 110 -6.62 15.17 -15.53
C ARG A 110 -7.67 14.13 -15.15
N ASP A 111 -7.25 12.88 -15.01
CA ASP A 111 -8.17 11.78 -14.72
C ASP A 111 -8.81 11.90 -13.33
N LEU A 112 -8.05 12.36 -12.33
CA LEU A 112 -8.60 12.67 -11.01
C LEU A 112 -9.59 13.85 -11.05
N ARG A 113 -9.37 14.87 -11.88
CA ARG A 113 -10.32 15.97 -12.08
C ARG A 113 -11.58 15.52 -12.79
N THR A 114 -11.47 14.62 -13.77
CA THR A 114 -12.62 13.97 -14.43
C THR A 114 -13.44 13.16 -13.42
N LEU A 115 -12.78 12.35 -12.58
CA LEU A 115 -13.45 11.63 -11.50
C LEU A 115 -14.13 12.57 -10.50
N LYS A 116 -13.44 13.62 -10.03
CA LYS A 116 -14.02 14.60 -9.10
C LYS A 116 -15.28 15.26 -9.68
N TRP A 117 -15.24 15.68 -10.94
CA TRP A 117 -16.38 16.29 -11.61
C TRP A 117 -17.60 15.36 -11.68
N GLU A 118 -17.38 14.09 -12.00
CA GLU A 118 -18.45 13.09 -12.11
C GLU A 118 -19.01 12.67 -10.74
N LEU A 119 -18.14 12.56 -9.72
CA LEU A 119 -18.57 12.39 -8.32
C LEU A 119 -19.44 13.56 -7.87
N GLU A 120 -19.11 14.79 -8.26
CA GLU A 120 -19.93 15.97 -7.95
C GLU A 120 -21.31 15.92 -8.62
N GLN A 121 -21.45 15.31 -9.80
CA GLN A 121 -22.77 15.10 -10.43
C GLN A 121 -23.65 14.13 -9.63
N ASP A 122 -23.03 13.15 -8.97
CA ASP A 122 -23.69 12.24 -8.01
C ASP A 122 -23.92 12.91 -6.64
N GLY A 123 -23.49 14.17 -6.46
CA GLY A 123 -23.52 14.88 -5.18
C GLY A 123 -22.49 14.36 -4.17
N VAL A 124 -21.49 13.59 -4.61
CA VAL A 124 -20.40 13.07 -3.78
C VAL A 124 -19.24 14.05 -3.77
N HIS A 125 -18.84 14.52 -2.58
CA HIS A 125 -17.74 15.48 -2.46
C HIS A 125 -16.40 14.75 -2.32
N ALA A 126 -15.52 14.95 -3.31
CA ALA A 126 -14.17 14.41 -3.32
C ALA A 126 -13.12 15.54 -3.25
N ILE A 127 -12.09 15.37 -2.42
CA ILE A 127 -11.07 16.39 -2.15
C ILE A 127 -9.70 15.96 -2.66
N VAL A 128 -9.00 16.84 -3.37
CA VAL A 128 -7.69 16.55 -3.99
C VAL A 128 -6.57 16.92 -3.03
N GLU A 129 -5.74 15.95 -2.64
CA GLU A 129 -4.46 16.18 -1.97
C GLU A 129 -3.34 15.98 -3.01
N MET A 130 -2.54 17.00 -3.29
CA MET A 130 -1.40 16.83 -4.20
C MET A 130 -0.39 15.81 -3.66
N SER A 131 0.45 15.25 -4.53
CA SER A 131 1.49 14.31 -4.15
C SER A 131 2.78 14.59 -4.91
N ARG A 132 3.85 13.83 -4.61
CA ARG A 132 5.16 14.04 -5.25
C ARG A 132 5.15 13.79 -6.75
N ARG A 133 4.29 12.88 -7.22
CA ARG A 133 4.27 12.42 -8.61
C ARG A 133 2.87 12.44 -9.23
N GLY A 134 1.87 12.91 -8.48
CA GLY A 134 0.48 12.95 -8.91
C GLY A 134 -0.37 13.55 -7.78
N ALA A 135 -1.48 12.90 -7.44
CA ALA A 135 -2.35 13.33 -6.35
C ALA A 135 -3.17 12.17 -5.78
N HIS A 136 -3.80 12.40 -4.64
CA HIS A 136 -4.81 11.52 -4.07
C HIS A 136 -6.17 12.24 -4.12
N LEU A 137 -7.21 11.56 -4.57
CA LEU A 137 -8.58 12.03 -4.46
C LEU A 137 -9.27 11.29 -3.31
N TRP A 138 -9.72 12.03 -2.29
CA TRP A 138 -10.31 11.47 -1.07
C TRP A 138 -11.81 11.72 -1.00
N ILE A 139 -12.58 10.72 -0.61
CA ILE A 139 -14.00 10.83 -0.28
C ILE A 139 -14.14 10.43 1.19
N LEU A 140 -14.72 11.30 2.01
CA LEU A 140 -14.90 11.02 3.44
C LEU A 140 -16.31 10.47 3.67
N CYS A 141 -16.44 9.44 4.48
CA CYS A 141 -17.73 8.81 4.76
C CYS A 141 -18.33 9.33 6.07
N ALA A 142 -19.66 9.37 6.15
CA ALA A 142 -20.39 9.80 7.35
C ALA A 142 -20.25 8.75 8.47
N GLU A 143 -20.28 7.48 8.08
CA GLU A 143 -20.00 6.31 8.88
C GLU A 143 -19.03 5.38 8.13
N PRO A 144 -18.35 4.43 8.79
CA PRO A 144 -17.55 3.44 8.07
C PRO A 144 -18.41 2.63 7.10
N LEU A 145 -18.11 2.70 5.80
CA LEU A 145 -18.87 2.05 4.73
C LEU A 145 -18.23 0.73 4.26
N PRO A 146 -18.99 -0.26 3.79
CA PRO A 146 -18.45 -1.55 3.34
C PRO A 146 -17.36 -1.37 2.28
N ALA A 147 -16.17 -1.91 2.53
CA ALA A 147 -15.00 -1.72 1.67
C ALA A 147 -15.26 -2.20 0.23
N ARG A 148 -15.98 -3.32 0.10
CA ARG A 148 -16.43 -3.86 -1.19
C ARG A 148 -17.30 -2.87 -1.98
N LEU A 149 -18.29 -2.22 -1.34
CA LEU A 149 -19.18 -1.28 -2.04
C LEU A 149 -18.41 -0.03 -2.50
N CYS A 150 -17.53 0.50 -1.65
CA CYS A 150 -16.64 1.60 -2.04
C CYS A 150 -15.84 1.29 -3.31
N ARG A 151 -15.33 0.05 -3.42
CA ARG A 151 -14.60 -0.42 -4.61
C ARG A 151 -15.52 -0.57 -5.83
N ILE A 152 -16.71 -1.14 -5.68
CA ILE A 152 -17.69 -1.28 -6.77
C ILE A 152 -17.98 0.09 -7.38
N TYR A 153 -18.29 1.08 -6.54
CA TYR A 153 -18.62 2.42 -7.01
C TYR A 153 -17.47 3.02 -7.85
N ILE A 154 -16.28 3.11 -7.26
CA ILE A 154 -15.16 3.79 -7.93
C ILE A 154 -14.67 3.04 -9.17
N TYR A 155 -14.62 1.70 -9.17
CA TYR A 155 -14.17 0.98 -10.35
C TYR A 155 -15.16 1.07 -11.52
N ASN A 156 -16.47 0.99 -11.25
CA ASN A 156 -17.46 1.17 -12.31
C ASN A 156 -17.44 2.61 -12.85
N LEU A 157 -17.30 3.60 -11.96
CA LEU A 157 -17.15 5.00 -12.35
C LEU A 157 -15.90 5.22 -13.23
N ALA A 158 -14.74 4.72 -12.79
CA ALA A 158 -13.49 4.88 -13.53
C ALA A 158 -13.56 4.21 -14.91
N LEU A 159 -14.12 3.00 -15.02
CA LEU A 159 -14.29 2.33 -16.31
C LEU A 159 -15.27 3.06 -17.24
N ARG A 160 -16.38 3.58 -16.71
CA ARG A 160 -17.34 4.38 -17.49
C ARG A 160 -16.69 5.62 -18.10
N LEU A 161 -15.70 6.18 -17.42
CA LEU A 161 -14.99 7.41 -17.79
C LEU A 161 -13.68 7.16 -18.54
N ASP A 162 -13.37 5.89 -18.86
CA ASP A 162 -12.11 5.48 -19.50
C ASP A 162 -10.86 5.90 -18.69
N VAL A 163 -10.97 5.98 -17.36
CA VAL A 163 -9.86 6.26 -16.47
C VAL A 163 -9.06 4.97 -16.27
N PRO A 164 -7.73 4.95 -16.55
CA PRO A 164 -6.94 3.74 -16.47
C PRO A 164 -6.83 3.25 -15.02
N ILE A 165 -7.15 1.98 -14.79
CA ILE A 165 -7.02 1.32 -13.49
C ILE A 165 -5.80 0.41 -13.53
N LYS A 166 -4.89 0.58 -12.57
CA LYS A 166 -3.65 -0.20 -12.52
C LYS A 166 -3.94 -1.68 -12.33
N GLY A 167 -3.40 -2.50 -13.22
CA GLY A 167 -3.58 -3.96 -13.24
C GLY A 167 -4.85 -4.44 -13.95
N ALA A 168 -5.84 -3.57 -14.17
CA ALA A 168 -6.99 -3.91 -15.01
C ALA A 168 -6.57 -3.97 -16.47
N PHE A 169 -7.06 -4.94 -17.25
CA PHE A 169 -6.71 -5.09 -18.68
C PHE A 169 -5.19 -5.12 -18.97
N LYS A 170 -4.38 -5.62 -18.01
CA LYS A 170 -2.90 -5.61 -18.07
C LYS A 170 -2.26 -4.22 -18.09
N GLN A 171 -3.01 -3.19 -17.71
CA GLN A 171 -2.53 -1.83 -17.61
C GLN A 171 -1.40 -1.74 -16.57
N VAL A 172 -0.25 -1.20 -16.98
CA VAL A 172 0.94 -1.06 -16.12
C VAL A 172 0.76 0.10 -15.13
N ASP A 173 0.22 1.21 -15.62
CA ASP A 173 0.03 2.46 -14.89
C ASP A 173 -1.43 2.91 -14.90
N GLY A 174 -1.91 3.45 -13.79
CA GLY A 174 -3.29 3.88 -13.63
C GLY A 174 -3.58 4.17 -12.15
N ILE A 175 -4.85 4.42 -11.86
CA ILE A 175 -5.30 4.65 -10.49
C ILE A 175 -5.20 3.39 -9.64
N GLU A 176 -4.88 3.55 -8.35
CA GLU A 176 -5.03 2.55 -7.30
C GLU A 176 -6.12 3.01 -6.33
N VAL A 177 -7.16 2.19 -6.14
CA VAL A 177 -8.29 2.50 -5.25
C VAL A 177 -8.06 1.89 -3.87
N PHE A 178 -8.30 2.69 -2.84
CA PHE A 178 -8.31 2.31 -1.42
C PHE A 178 -9.72 2.53 -0.86
N PRO A 179 -10.34 1.54 -0.20
CA PRO A 179 -9.83 0.20 0.11
C PRO A 179 -9.39 -0.63 -1.10
N ARG A 180 -8.26 -1.33 -0.99
CA ARG A 180 -7.70 -2.16 -2.08
C ARG A 180 -8.29 -3.57 -2.09
N GLN A 181 -8.75 -4.05 -0.94
CA GLN A 181 -9.40 -5.34 -0.75
C GLN A 181 -10.90 -5.15 -0.51
N ASP A 182 -11.68 -6.18 -0.84
CA ASP A 182 -13.10 -6.22 -0.48
C ASP A 182 -13.26 -6.50 1.00
N GLU A 183 -12.41 -7.38 1.51
CA GLU A 183 -12.39 -7.87 2.87
C GLU A 183 -10.95 -8.18 3.29
N LEU A 184 -10.70 -8.23 4.59
CA LEU A 184 -9.46 -8.66 5.21
C LEU A 184 -9.73 -9.82 6.17
N GLY A 185 -8.83 -10.80 6.17
CA GLY A 185 -8.76 -11.79 7.24
C GLY A 185 -8.41 -11.14 8.59
N ALA A 186 -8.72 -11.83 9.70
CA ALA A 186 -8.52 -11.31 11.06
C ALA A 186 -7.07 -10.84 11.34
N ASP A 187 -6.08 -11.55 10.78
CA ASP A 187 -4.65 -11.23 10.96
C ASP A 187 -4.06 -10.37 9.82
N GLU A 188 -4.87 -10.02 8.82
CA GLU A 188 -4.41 -9.27 7.66
C GLU A 188 -4.38 -7.76 7.91
N PHE A 189 -3.31 -7.15 7.42
CA PHE A 189 -3.19 -5.70 7.49
C PHE A 189 -3.79 -5.01 6.27
N GLY A 190 -3.83 -5.66 5.11
CA GLY A 190 -4.18 -5.00 3.86
C GLY A 190 -3.15 -3.93 3.48
N ASN A 191 -3.57 -2.95 2.68
CA ASN A 191 -2.69 -1.90 2.18
C ASN A 191 -2.86 -0.59 2.95
N ALA A 192 -1.73 -0.01 3.37
CA ALA A 192 -1.70 1.34 3.91
C ALA A 192 -1.43 2.37 2.81
N ILE A 193 -2.01 3.55 2.96
CA ILE A 193 -1.71 4.75 2.18
C ILE A 193 -1.11 5.80 3.11
N ARG A 194 -0.23 6.68 2.61
CA ARG A 194 0.29 7.80 3.41
C ARG A 194 -0.88 8.64 3.92
N ALA A 195 -0.87 8.94 5.22
CA ALA A 195 -1.89 9.80 5.81
C ALA A 195 -1.77 11.24 5.25
N PRO A 196 -2.89 11.93 4.97
CA PRO A 196 -2.87 13.27 4.40
C PRO A 196 -2.32 14.31 5.38
N LEU A 197 -1.99 15.51 4.85
CA LEU A 197 -1.50 16.68 5.59
C LEU A 197 -0.11 16.55 6.24
N GLY A 198 0.54 15.40 6.15
CA GLY A 198 1.91 15.21 6.64
C GLY A 198 2.99 15.62 5.64
N ILE A 199 4.24 15.50 6.05
CA ILE A 199 5.39 15.72 5.16
C ILE A 199 5.76 14.41 4.45
N HIS A 200 6.01 14.48 3.15
CA HIS A 200 6.55 13.36 2.39
C HIS A 200 8.07 13.30 2.57
N ARG A 201 8.60 12.23 3.18
CA ARG A 201 10.03 12.18 3.53
C ARG A 201 10.95 12.31 2.33
N ALA A 202 10.64 11.74 1.17
CA ALA A 202 11.60 11.80 0.04
C ALA A 202 11.97 13.22 -0.42
N ASN A 203 11.07 14.20 -0.34
CA ASN A 203 11.33 15.57 -0.78
C ASN A 203 11.08 16.63 0.31
N MET A 204 10.67 16.21 1.50
CA MET A 204 10.36 17.11 2.63
C MET A 204 9.27 18.13 2.31
N HIS A 205 8.39 17.84 1.36
CA HIS A 205 7.25 18.70 1.06
C HIS A 205 6.01 18.23 1.81
N ARG A 206 5.23 19.18 2.29
CA ARG A 206 3.88 18.95 2.78
C ARG A 206 2.91 19.14 1.62
N TYR A 207 1.93 18.26 1.52
CA TYR A 207 0.87 18.40 0.53
C TYR A 207 -0.42 18.76 1.23
N TRP A 208 -1.03 19.82 0.72
CA TRP A 208 -2.29 20.38 1.18
C TRP A 208 -3.43 19.89 0.29
N PHE A 209 -4.64 19.90 0.82
CA PHE A 209 -5.82 19.81 -0.01
C PHE A 209 -5.92 21.08 -0.87
N GLU A 210 -6.11 20.90 -2.17
CA GLU A 210 -6.05 21.96 -3.19
C GLU A 210 -7.09 23.06 -2.97
N ASP A 211 -8.28 22.68 -2.49
CA ASP A 211 -9.42 23.57 -2.32
C ASP A 211 -9.37 24.37 -1.00
N ALA A 212 -8.24 24.39 -0.30
CA ALA A 212 -8.06 25.11 0.95
C ALA A 212 -6.69 25.79 1.05
N ALA A 213 -6.61 26.87 1.83
CA ALA A 213 -5.37 27.60 2.04
C ALA A 213 -4.29 26.73 2.73
N SER A 214 -3.03 27.08 2.53
CA SER A 214 -1.86 26.30 2.94
C SER A 214 -1.49 26.43 4.43
N GLY A 215 -2.47 26.30 5.33
CA GLY A 215 -2.29 26.34 6.77
C GLY A 215 -3.08 25.25 7.48
N LEU A 216 -2.56 24.71 8.59
CA LEU A 216 -3.18 23.57 9.26
C LEU A 216 -4.60 23.91 9.75
N GLY A 217 -4.84 25.14 10.25
CA GLY A 217 -6.16 25.56 10.71
C GLY A 217 -7.20 25.55 9.58
N GLU A 218 -6.85 26.15 8.45
CA GLU A 218 -7.69 26.28 7.26
C GLU A 218 -7.97 24.91 6.64
N GLN A 219 -7.00 24.00 6.67
CA GLN A 219 -7.17 22.63 6.17
C GLN A 219 -8.12 21.81 7.04
N LEU A 220 -8.04 21.96 8.37
CA LEU A 220 -8.98 21.30 9.28
C LEU A 220 -10.38 21.91 9.18
N GLU A 221 -10.50 23.23 9.01
CA GLU A 221 -11.77 23.89 8.75
C GLU A 221 -12.40 23.42 7.44
N TYR A 222 -11.61 23.32 6.38
CA TYR A 222 -12.07 22.76 5.12
C TYR A 222 -12.62 21.34 5.32
N LEU A 223 -11.86 20.46 5.97
CA LEU A 223 -12.29 19.09 6.26
C LEU A 223 -13.62 19.04 7.04
N ARG A 224 -13.85 19.95 8.01
CA ARG A 224 -15.15 20.04 8.70
C ARG A 224 -16.31 20.32 7.76
N SER A 225 -16.08 21.14 6.73
CA SER A 225 -17.12 21.54 5.77
C SER A 225 -17.41 20.49 4.68
N VAL A 226 -16.49 19.55 4.44
CA VAL A 226 -16.62 18.55 3.38
C VAL A 226 -17.82 17.64 3.64
N LYS A 227 -18.76 17.59 2.67
CA LYS A 227 -19.89 16.66 2.70
C LYS A 227 -19.38 15.22 2.79
N ARG A 228 -20.04 14.43 3.63
CA ARG A 228 -19.70 13.03 3.86
C ARG A 228 -20.62 12.10 3.08
N LEU A 229 -20.04 11.11 2.40
CA LEU A 229 -20.78 10.06 1.70
C LEU A 229 -21.50 9.17 2.72
N THR A 230 -22.80 8.96 2.53
CA THR A 230 -23.60 8.07 3.40
C THR A 230 -23.68 6.65 2.83
N GLY A 231 -24.07 5.70 3.68
CA GLY A 231 -24.34 4.34 3.27
C GLY A 231 -25.48 4.23 2.26
N SER A 232 -26.56 5.00 2.44
CA SER A 232 -27.70 4.98 1.52
C SER A 232 -27.34 5.53 0.13
N GLU A 233 -26.52 6.58 0.06
CA GLU A 233 -25.98 7.08 -1.21
C GLU A 233 -25.12 6.02 -1.89
N LEU A 234 -24.18 5.41 -1.15
CA LEU A 234 -23.30 4.38 -1.69
C LEU A 234 -24.07 3.14 -2.17
N GLU A 235 -25.07 2.67 -1.42
CA GLU A 235 -25.95 1.57 -1.82
C GLU A 235 -26.69 1.89 -3.11
N SER A 236 -27.25 3.11 -3.23
CA SER A 236 -27.91 3.58 -4.45
C SER A 236 -26.97 3.57 -5.66
N PHE A 237 -25.73 4.07 -5.51
CA PHE A 237 -24.76 4.10 -6.61
C PHE A 237 -24.22 2.72 -7.00
N THR A 238 -24.39 1.72 -6.13
CA THR A 238 -23.87 0.37 -6.34
C THR A 238 -24.95 -0.66 -6.61
N ASP A 239 -26.23 -0.26 -6.63
CA ASP A 239 -27.35 -1.15 -6.89
C ASP A 239 -27.22 -1.81 -8.28
N GLY A 240 -27.37 -3.14 -8.31
CA GLY A 240 -27.16 -3.95 -9.50
C GLY A 240 -25.73 -4.01 -10.04
N LEU A 241 -24.75 -3.32 -9.43
CA LEU A 241 -23.36 -3.33 -9.86
C LEU A 241 -22.54 -4.38 -9.12
N SER A 242 -21.47 -4.83 -9.77
CA SER A 242 -20.48 -5.72 -9.18
C SER A 242 -19.07 -5.19 -9.47
N ILE A 243 -18.05 -5.78 -8.84
CA ILE A 243 -16.67 -5.40 -9.17
C ILE A 243 -16.38 -5.89 -10.60
N PRO A 244 -15.92 -5.00 -11.50
CA PRO A 244 -15.62 -5.36 -12.88
C PRO A 244 -14.60 -6.50 -12.96
N GLU A 245 -14.84 -7.46 -13.87
CA GLU A 245 -13.97 -8.64 -14.05
C GLU A 245 -12.53 -8.28 -14.39
N SER A 246 -12.35 -7.19 -15.14
CA SER A 246 -11.03 -6.66 -15.50
C SER A 246 -10.19 -6.33 -14.27
N VAL A 247 -10.82 -5.92 -13.17
CA VAL A 247 -10.17 -5.58 -11.90
C VAL A 247 -10.03 -6.80 -10.98
N THR A 248 -10.97 -7.75 -11.01
CA THR A 248 -10.91 -8.97 -10.19
C THR A 248 -9.94 -10.01 -10.73
N SER A 249 -9.67 -9.97 -12.04
CA SER A 249 -8.75 -10.90 -12.70
C SER A 249 -7.37 -10.78 -12.06
N ARG A 250 -7.03 -11.73 -11.18
CA ARG A 250 -5.65 -11.89 -10.71
C ARG A 250 -4.79 -11.99 -11.98
N PRO A 251 -3.69 -11.22 -12.10
CA PRO A 251 -2.83 -11.33 -13.26
C PRO A 251 -2.52 -12.81 -13.43
N VAL A 252 -2.85 -13.36 -14.60
CA VAL A 252 -2.47 -14.71 -14.96
C VAL A 252 -0.97 -14.76 -14.76
N ILE A 253 -0.52 -15.48 -13.73
CA ILE A 253 0.89 -15.67 -13.50
C ILE A 253 1.32 -16.59 -14.63
N GLU A 254 1.80 -16.00 -15.72
CA GLU A 254 2.44 -16.74 -16.80
C GLU A 254 3.45 -17.66 -16.14
N ARG A 255 3.34 -18.96 -16.44
CA ARG A 255 4.27 -19.95 -15.90
C ARG A 255 5.68 -19.50 -16.28
N PRO A 256 6.57 -19.28 -15.31
CA PRO A 256 7.91 -18.83 -15.63
C PRO A 256 8.57 -19.80 -16.61
N GLN A 257 9.08 -19.28 -17.72
CA GLN A 257 9.97 -20.05 -18.57
C GLN A 257 11.33 -20.11 -17.88
N TYR A 258 11.81 -21.32 -17.61
CA TYR A 258 13.14 -21.58 -17.08
C TYR A 258 13.87 -22.50 -18.06
N ASP A 259 15.16 -22.27 -18.20
CA ASP A 259 16.01 -23.07 -19.09
C ASP A 259 16.22 -24.47 -18.49
N THR A 260 15.60 -25.48 -19.11
CA THR A 260 15.77 -26.89 -18.74
C THR A 260 17.10 -27.47 -19.20
N SER A 261 17.86 -26.76 -20.05
CA SER A 261 19.16 -27.21 -20.55
C SER A 261 20.29 -26.99 -19.54
N GLN A 262 20.12 -26.08 -18.58
CA GLN A 262 21.05 -25.91 -17.47
C GLN A 262 20.81 -26.99 -16.41
N GLY A 263 21.74 -27.95 -16.31
CA GLY A 263 21.72 -28.98 -15.28
C GLY A 263 21.65 -28.38 -13.86
N GLY A 264 20.79 -28.95 -13.01
CA GLY A 264 20.60 -28.52 -11.62
C GLY A 264 19.16 -28.60 -11.15
N PHE A 265 18.95 -28.44 -9.83
CA PHE A 265 17.61 -28.41 -9.24
C PHE A 265 16.91 -27.07 -9.54
N GLN A 266 15.68 -27.15 -10.08
CA GLN A 266 14.88 -25.99 -10.47
C GLN A 266 13.62 -25.92 -9.62
N ILE A 267 13.61 -25.07 -8.59
CA ILE A 267 12.50 -25.05 -7.62
C ILE A 267 11.12 -24.75 -8.25
N LEU A 268 11.08 -23.98 -9.34
CA LEU A 268 9.84 -23.63 -10.06
C LEU A 268 9.16 -24.84 -10.72
N GLN A 269 9.84 -25.98 -10.88
CA GLN A 269 9.23 -27.24 -11.32
C GLN A 269 8.41 -27.90 -10.21
N HIS A 270 8.69 -27.57 -8.95
CA HIS A 270 8.20 -28.30 -7.78
C HIS A 270 7.20 -27.49 -6.94
N VAL A 271 7.03 -26.19 -7.22
CA VAL A 271 6.15 -25.31 -6.45
C VAL A 271 5.22 -24.51 -7.34
N LYS A 272 4.00 -24.26 -6.86
CA LYS A 272 3.02 -23.41 -7.55
C LYS A 272 3.25 -21.95 -7.18
N VAL A 273 3.61 -21.13 -8.15
CA VAL A 273 3.71 -19.67 -7.97
C VAL A 273 2.32 -19.10 -7.67
N ARG A 274 2.24 -18.27 -6.62
CA ARG A 274 1.01 -17.64 -6.11
C ARG A 274 0.97 -16.14 -6.33
N ALA A 275 2.12 -15.49 -6.38
CA ALA A 275 2.22 -14.07 -6.69
C ALA A 275 3.57 -13.74 -7.36
N LYS A 276 3.60 -12.63 -8.10
CA LYS A 276 4.81 -12.03 -8.65
C LYS A 276 4.90 -10.61 -8.10
N ARG A 277 5.85 -10.34 -7.20
CA ARG A 277 6.04 -9.01 -6.60
C ARG A 277 7.45 -8.84 -6.06
N SER A 278 7.94 -7.60 -6.05
CA SER A 278 9.26 -7.24 -5.49
C SER A 278 10.42 -8.05 -6.08
N GLY A 279 10.44 -8.24 -7.41
CA GLY A 279 11.49 -9.00 -8.10
C GLY A 279 11.50 -10.50 -7.84
N ASN A 280 10.47 -11.04 -7.17
CA ASN A 280 10.38 -12.45 -6.81
C ASN A 280 9.04 -13.07 -7.23
N TYR A 281 9.09 -14.36 -7.58
CA TYR A 281 7.95 -15.25 -7.49
C TYR A 281 7.76 -15.67 -6.04
N TRP A 282 6.52 -15.64 -5.56
CA TRP A 282 6.15 -16.06 -4.22
C TRP A 282 5.32 -17.33 -4.29
N ALA A 283 5.66 -18.30 -3.45
CA ALA A 283 5.02 -19.60 -3.38
C ALA A 283 4.92 -20.07 -1.92
N GLN A 284 4.15 -21.13 -1.70
CA GLN A 284 4.15 -21.82 -0.43
C GLN A 284 5.49 -22.54 -0.25
N CYS A 285 6.12 -22.36 0.91
CA CYS A 285 7.31 -23.11 1.31
C CYS A 285 6.89 -24.56 1.67
N PRO A 286 7.39 -25.58 0.94
CA PRO A 286 7.03 -26.98 1.19
C PRO A 286 7.36 -27.45 2.61
N SER A 287 8.50 -27.02 3.15
CA SER A 287 8.93 -27.39 4.50
C SER A 287 8.11 -26.70 5.61
N CYS A 288 7.67 -25.46 5.39
CA CYS A 288 6.75 -24.81 6.33
C CYS A 288 5.35 -25.43 6.26
N ALA A 289 4.90 -25.75 5.04
CA ALA A 289 3.58 -26.34 4.79
C ALA A 289 3.44 -27.71 5.45
N SER A 290 4.45 -28.57 5.34
CA SER A 290 4.46 -29.89 6.00
C SER A 290 4.36 -29.82 7.52
N GLN A 291 4.64 -28.64 8.10
CA GLN A 291 4.58 -28.36 9.54
C GLN A 291 3.39 -27.47 9.92
N GLY A 292 2.49 -27.15 8.97
CA GLY A 292 1.32 -26.29 9.21
C GLY A 292 1.62 -24.80 9.42
N ARG A 293 2.83 -24.34 9.08
CA ARG A 293 3.36 -22.99 9.39
C ARG A 293 3.36 -21.99 8.22
N ASP A 294 2.82 -22.38 7.06
CA ASP A 294 2.67 -21.49 5.88
C ASP A 294 1.24 -21.51 5.35
N ARG A 295 0.31 -21.02 6.17
CA ARG A 295 -1.12 -20.94 5.84
C ARG A 295 -1.41 -19.88 4.78
N ALA A 296 -0.64 -18.78 4.80
CA ALA A 296 -0.73 -17.69 3.83
C ALA A 296 -0.13 -18.06 2.45
N MET A 297 0.63 -19.15 2.37
CA MET A 297 1.20 -19.68 1.13
C MET A 297 2.18 -18.73 0.44
N ASP A 298 2.94 -17.97 1.22
CA ASP A 298 3.85 -16.94 0.72
C ASP A 298 5.18 -16.86 1.48
N ASN A 299 5.59 -17.91 2.19
CA ASN A 299 6.89 -17.91 2.85
C ASN A 299 8.07 -18.07 1.89
N LEU A 300 7.88 -18.64 0.69
CA LEU A 300 8.97 -18.92 -0.25
C LEU A 300 9.08 -17.82 -1.30
N ALA A 301 10.15 -17.03 -1.23
CA ALA A 301 10.54 -16.10 -2.28
C ALA A 301 11.55 -16.74 -3.23
N ILE A 302 11.32 -16.64 -4.54
CA ILE A 302 12.15 -17.19 -5.61
C ILE A 302 12.50 -16.05 -6.55
N SER A 303 13.79 -15.80 -6.77
CA SER A 303 14.25 -14.71 -7.63
C SER A 303 13.74 -14.87 -9.07
N ILE A 304 13.22 -13.80 -9.66
CA ILE A 304 12.81 -13.78 -11.07
C ILE A 304 14.04 -13.80 -11.98
N ALA A 305 15.13 -13.12 -11.58
CA ALA A 305 16.35 -13.01 -12.37
C ALA A 305 17.09 -14.36 -12.47
N ASP A 306 17.04 -15.16 -11.40
CA ASP A 306 17.62 -16.51 -11.39
C ASP A 306 16.89 -17.39 -10.35
N PRO A 307 15.98 -18.27 -10.80
CA PRO A 307 15.17 -19.12 -9.94
C PRO A 307 15.93 -20.10 -9.03
N ARG A 308 17.23 -20.30 -9.24
CA ARG A 308 18.08 -21.08 -8.33
C ARG A 308 18.28 -20.38 -7.00
N TYR A 309 18.09 -19.06 -6.95
CA TYR A 309 18.07 -18.29 -5.71
C TYR A 309 16.66 -18.20 -5.16
N TYR A 310 16.42 -18.96 -4.10
CA TYR A 310 15.20 -18.91 -3.33
C TYR A 310 15.49 -18.90 -1.83
N LYS A 311 14.57 -18.31 -1.06
CA LYS A 311 14.65 -18.16 0.39
C LYS A 311 13.27 -18.35 1.02
N CYS A 312 13.22 -19.12 2.09
CA CYS A 312 12.07 -19.12 3.00
C CYS A 312 12.21 -17.99 4.03
N TRP A 313 11.21 -17.12 4.13
CA TRP A 313 11.18 -16.02 5.10
C TRP A 313 10.85 -16.47 6.52
N ALA A 314 10.28 -17.66 6.68
CA ALA A 314 10.08 -18.31 7.98
C ALA A 314 11.30 -19.12 8.45
N GLY A 315 12.42 -19.07 7.72
CA GLY A 315 13.71 -19.60 8.19
C GLY A 315 14.05 -21.03 7.80
N CYS A 316 13.27 -21.70 6.94
CA CYS A 316 13.66 -23.02 6.42
C CYS A 316 14.94 -22.92 5.57
N THR A 317 15.87 -23.87 5.79
CA THR A 317 17.08 -23.98 4.98
C THR A 317 16.77 -24.56 3.60
N ARG A 318 17.72 -24.46 2.66
CA ARG A 318 17.54 -25.05 1.32
C ARG A 318 17.43 -26.57 1.38
N GLU A 319 18.14 -27.20 2.31
CA GLU A 319 18.12 -28.63 2.58
C GLU A 319 16.72 -29.05 3.01
N MET A 320 16.15 -28.38 4.02
CA MET A 320 14.79 -28.65 4.50
C MET A 320 13.74 -28.49 3.40
N ILE A 321 13.86 -27.45 2.58
CA ILE A 321 12.94 -27.19 1.46
C ILE A 321 13.05 -28.30 0.41
N ARG A 322 14.28 -28.69 0.06
CA ARG A 322 14.55 -29.72 -0.96
C ARG A 322 14.17 -31.11 -0.50
N GLU A 323 14.39 -31.43 0.76
CA GLU A 323 13.93 -32.68 1.38
C GLU A 323 12.41 -32.78 1.39
N ALA A 324 11.70 -31.70 1.76
CA ALA A 324 10.24 -31.65 1.71
C ALA A 324 9.66 -31.78 0.29
N LEU A 325 10.48 -31.55 -0.75
CA LEU A 325 10.12 -31.74 -2.15
C LEU A 325 10.55 -33.11 -2.71
N GLY A 326 11.17 -33.98 -1.90
CA GLY A 326 11.72 -35.25 -2.35
C GLY A 326 12.94 -35.11 -3.27
N GLN A 327 13.66 -33.98 -3.20
CA GLN A 327 14.79 -33.64 -4.07
C GLN A 327 16.04 -33.24 -3.24
N PRO A 328 16.49 -34.07 -2.27
CA PRO A 328 17.54 -33.71 -1.31
C PRO A 328 18.84 -33.27 -1.99
N ILE A 329 19.61 -32.40 -1.33
CA ILE A 329 20.92 -31.97 -1.85
C ILE A 329 21.90 -33.16 -1.71
N PRO A 330 22.55 -33.61 -2.81
CA PRO A 330 23.52 -34.70 -2.73
C PRO A 330 24.67 -34.35 -1.79
N ILE A 331 24.93 -35.22 -0.80
CA ILE A 331 26.10 -35.11 0.06
C ILE A 331 27.33 -35.51 -0.78
N ARG A 332 28.23 -34.56 -1.06
CA ARG A 332 29.51 -34.88 -1.68
C ARG A 332 30.32 -35.71 -0.68
N ARG A 333 30.41 -37.03 -0.91
CA ARG A 333 31.43 -37.85 -0.26
C ARG A 333 32.76 -37.53 -0.94
N HIS A 334 33.61 -36.76 -0.25
CA HIS A 334 35.01 -36.67 -0.63
C HIS A 334 35.60 -38.07 -0.48
N ARG A 335 35.98 -38.68 -1.61
CA ARG A 335 36.86 -39.86 -1.61
C ARG A 335 38.29 -39.38 -1.61
#